data_AF-A0A0F8VZY7-F1
#
_entry.id   AF-A0A0F8VZY7-F1
#
_cell.length_a   1.000
_cell.length_b   1.000
_cell.length_c   1.000
_cell.angle_alpha   90.00
_cell.angle_beta   90.00
_cell.angle_gamma   90.00
#
_symmetry.space_group_name_H-M   'P 1'
#
loop_
_entity.id
_entity.type
_entity.pdbx_description
1 polymer ?
#
loop_
_entity_poly.entity_id
_entity_poly.type
_entity_poly.pdbx_seq_one_letter_code
_entity_poly.pdbx_strand_id
1 'polypeptide(L)'
;MFVRETTSKRKGGPDVTYLHLAHNAWDSERKVTRTKILHSFGRKDQLDIEAIRRLVKSLSSYLPPQEQLSLLPKDFKFLWSRSFAHLYLLDHLWRKLSLDEFFRTELKRRSFEVPIERAIFAMVAQRAIAPSSKLSLCQDWIKNAVYFPEINELEVQHLYRGMDFLFEHLKELETNLYNQLVDLLSLDVSVIFYDTTSIYFEIEDEDENEEETPGLRKRSHSKDHRN
;
A
#
# COMPACT_ATOMS: atom_id res chain seq x y z
N MET A 1 28.50 9.95 -16.49
CA MET A 1 29.06 9.27 -17.68
C MET A 1 28.10 9.50 -18.84
N PHE A 2 28.52 9.42 -20.09
CA PHE A 2 27.66 9.66 -21.25
C PHE A 2 28.13 8.84 -22.46
N VAL A 3 27.22 8.61 -23.40
CA VAL A 3 27.53 7.96 -24.68
C VAL A 3 28.06 9.01 -25.66
N ARG A 4 29.19 8.72 -26.31
CA ARG A 4 29.84 9.61 -27.28
C ARG A 4 30.09 8.87 -28.58
N GLU A 5 29.77 9.52 -29.68
CA GLU A 5 30.17 9.10 -31.03
C GLU A 5 31.49 9.76 -31.42
N THR A 6 32.40 8.98 -32.03
CA THR A 6 33.68 9.49 -32.53
C THR A 6 33.89 9.01 -33.97
N THR A 7 34.00 9.95 -34.91
CA THR A 7 34.16 9.65 -36.34
C THR A 7 35.63 9.69 -36.73
N SER A 8 36.11 8.62 -37.37
CA SER A 8 37.45 8.51 -37.93
C SER A 8 37.40 8.61 -39.45
N LYS A 9 38.03 9.65 -40.01
CA LYS A 9 38.13 9.86 -41.46
C LYS A 9 39.22 8.99 -42.06
N ARG A 10 38.90 8.21 -43.10
CA ARG A 10 39.84 7.31 -43.78
C ARG A 10 40.25 7.86 -45.14
N LYS A 11 41.52 7.66 -45.52
CA LYS A 11 42.14 8.23 -46.75
C LYS A 11 41.66 7.61 -48.09
N GLY A 12 40.61 6.78 -48.08
CA GLY A 12 40.16 6.06 -49.27
C GLY A 12 38.89 5.22 -49.08
N GLY A 13 38.02 5.59 -48.14
CA GLY A 13 36.77 4.87 -47.86
C GLY A 13 35.83 5.71 -47.01
N PRO A 14 34.58 5.25 -46.78
CA PRO A 14 33.61 5.98 -45.99
C PRO A 14 34.10 6.16 -44.54
N ASP A 15 33.74 7.30 -43.95
CA ASP A 15 34.03 7.62 -42.55
C ASP A 15 33.44 6.55 -41.63
N VAL A 16 34.21 6.15 -40.61
CA VAL A 16 33.78 5.13 -39.64
C VAL A 16 33.49 5.77 -38.29
N THR A 17 32.28 5.59 -37.79
CA THR A 17 31.85 6.10 -36.48
C THR A 17 31.91 5.02 -35.42
N TYR A 18 32.52 5.33 -34.28
CA TYR A 18 32.60 4.46 -33.11
C TYR A 18 31.72 4.98 -31.98
N LEU A 19 31.16 4.06 -31.19
CA LEU A 19 30.36 4.36 -30.02
C LEU A 19 31.15 4.07 -28.74
N HIS A 20 31.19 5.04 -27.82
CA HIS A 20 31.95 4.94 -26.58
C HIS A 20 31.13 5.35 -25.36
N LEU A 21 31.34 4.68 -24.23
CA LEU A 21 30.98 5.20 -22.92
C LEU A 21 32.13 6.05 -22.40
N ALA A 22 31.84 7.32 -22.09
CA ALA A 22 32.84 8.30 -21.69
C ALA A 22 32.50 9.00 -20.38
N HIS A 23 33.51 9.56 -19.75
CA HIS A 23 33.40 10.39 -18.55
C HIS A 23 34.38 11.55 -18.64
N ASN A 24 33.92 12.75 -18.29
CA ASN A 24 34.78 13.92 -18.21
C ASN A 24 35.44 13.94 -16.83
N ALA A 25 36.77 13.96 -16.80
CA ALA A 25 37.57 14.05 -15.59
C ALA A 25 38.51 15.27 -15.67
N TRP A 26 38.75 15.92 -14.54
CA TRP A 26 39.69 17.03 -14.45
C TRP A 26 41.13 16.51 -14.50
N ASP A 27 41.96 17.09 -15.38
CA ASP A 27 43.39 16.82 -15.47
C ASP A 27 44.14 17.92 -14.71
N SER A 28 44.69 17.57 -13.54
CA SER A 28 45.36 18.53 -12.65
C SER A 28 46.69 19.04 -13.21
N GLU A 29 47.40 18.27 -14.02
CA GLU A 29 48.67 18.67 -14.64
C GLU A 29 48.44 19.67 -15.76
N ARG A 30 47.42 19.42 -16.59
CA ARG A 30 47.11 20.26 -17.76
C ARG A 30 46.09 21.36 -17.47
N LYS A 31 45.52 21.38 -16.25
CA LYS A 31 44.47 22.30 -15.80
C LYS A 31 43.28 22.39 -16.78
N VAL A 32 42.89 21.26 -17.37
CA VAL A 32 41.78 21.18 -18.33
C VAL A 32 40.91 19.95 -18.07
N THR A 33 39.63 20.05 -18.39
CA THR A 33 38.71 18.90 -18.37
C THR A 33 38.95 18.03 -19.59
N ARG A 34 39.28 16.74 -19.39
CA ARG A 34 39.50 15.78 -20.46
C ARG A 34 38.43 14.70 -20.46
N THR A 35 37.93 14.36 -21.64
CA THR A 35 37.07 13.20 -21.82
C THR A 35 37.90 11.93 -21.80
N LYS A 36 37.67 11.06 -20.80
CA LYS A 36 38.22 9.71 -20.71
C LYS A 36 37.21 8.71 -21.27
N ILE A 37 37.66 7.88 -22.21
CA ILE A 37 36.86 6.75 -22.71
C ILE A 37 36.95 5.63 -21.68
N LEU A 38 35.81 5.18 -21.17
CA LEU A 38 35.70 4.09 -20.20
C LEU A 38 35.52 2.74 -20.90
N HIS A 39 34.72 2.72 -21.95
CA HIS A 39 34.46 1.52 -22.73
C HIS A 39 34.17 1.88 -24.19
N SER A 40 34.60 1.04 -25.13
CA SER A 40 34.24 1.15 -26.54
C SER A 40 33.31 0.02 -26.92
N PHE A 41 32.14 0.36 -27.45
CA PHE A 41 31.19 -0.60 -27.98
C PHE A 41 31.52 -1.04 -29.41
N GLY A 42 32.64 -0.57 -29.96
CA GLY A 42 33.04 -0.84 -31.34
C GLY A 42 32.41 0.12 -32.35
N ARG A 43 32.37 -0.32 -33.60
CA ARG A 43 31.83 0.48 -34.70
C ARG A 43 30.31 0.56 -34.62
N LYS A 44 29.75 1.74 -34.88
CA LYS A 44 28.32 2.01 -34.80
C LYS A 44 27.48 1.12 -35.73
N ASP A 45 28.04 0.71 -36.87
CA ASP A 45 27.41 -0.16 -37.87
C ASP A 45 27.50 -1.66 -37.53
N GLN A 46 28.28 -2.04 -36.51
CA GLN A 46 28.53 -3.43 -36.11
C GLN A 46 28.26 -3.66 -34.62
N LEU A 47 27.36 -2.88 -34.04
CA LEU A 47 27.04 -2.97 -32.62
C LEU A 47 26.29 -4.27 -32.29
N ASP A 48 26.69 -4.91 -31.19
CA ASP A 48 25.89 -5.96 -30.57
C ASP A 48 24.69 -5.33 -29.83
N ILE A 49 23.58 -5.23 -30.54
CA ILE A 49 22.33 -4.65 -30.03
C ILE A 49 21.79 -5.45 -28.84
N GLU A 50 22.02 -6.76 -28.78
CA GLU A 50 21.56 -7.57 -27.65
C GLU A 50 22.37 -7.29 -26.39
N ALA A 51 23.69 -7.20 -26.49
CA ALA A 51 24.55 -6.84 -25.38
C ALA A 51 24.20 -5.44 -24.84
N ILE A 52 23.94 -4.48 -25.72
CA ILE A 52 23.48 -3.13 -25.33
C ILE A 52 22.13 -3.21 -24.60
N ARG A 53 21.17 -4.00 -25.11
CA ARG A 53 19.86 -4.17 -24.44
C ARG A 53 20.00 -4.75 -23.04
N ARG A 54 20.87 -5.75 -22.86
CA ARG A 54 21.16 -6.34 -21.54
C ARG A 54 21.80 -5.31 -20.60
N LEU A 55 22.74 -4.50 -21.10
CA LEU A 55 23.38 -3.44 -20.33
C LEU A 55 22.36 -2.37 -19.89
N VAL A 56 21.50 -1.89 -20.79
CA VAL A 56 20.44 -0.93 -20.45
C VAL A 56 19.55 -1.51 -19.36
N LYS A 57 19.06 -2.75 -19.52
CA LYS A 57 18.20 -3.40 -18.51
C LYS A 57 18.90 -3.48 -17.14
N SER A 58 20.18 -3.83 -17.12
CA SER A 58 20.97 -3.92 -15.88
C SER A 58 21.22 -2.55 -15.25
N LEU A 59 21.41 -1.49 -16.04
CA LEU A 59 21.60 -0.13 -15.49
C LEU A 59 20.26 0.43 -14.97
N SER A 60 19.18 0.22 -15.71
CA SER A 60 17.84 0.65 -15.32
C SER A 60 17.39 0.04 -14.00
N SER A 61 17.77 -1.20 -13.68
CA SER A 61 17.37 -1.83 -12.41
C SER A 61 17.94 -1.15 -11.16
N TYR A 62 18.97 -0.31 -11.31
CA TYR A 62 19.52 0.48 -10.19
C TYR A 62 18.81 1.82 -9.99
N LEU A 63 17.90 2.22 -10.89
CA LEU A 63 17.09 3.42 -10.71
C LEU A 63 15.91 3.14 -9.77
N PRO A 64 15.42 4.15 -9.03
CA PRO A 64 14.17 4.03 -8.29
C PRO A 64 13.01 3.58 -9.21
N PRO A 65 12.06 2.76 -8.74
CA PRO A 65 10.96 2.26 -9.57
C PRO A 65 10.16 3.36 -10.30
N GLN A 66 10.03 4.53 -9.68
CA GLN A 66 9.35 5.70 -10.24
C GLN A 66 10.10 6.26 -11.48
N GLU A 67 11.42 6.23 -11.46
CA GLU A 67 12.27 6.70 -12.56
C GLU A 67 12.41 5.63 -13.65
N GLN A 68 12.30 4.34 -13.31
CA GLN A 68 12.27 3.26 -14.31
C GLN A 68 11.09 3.41 -15.27
N LEU A 69 9.94 3.93 -14.80
CA LEU A 69 8.78 4.23 -15.63
C LEU A 69 9.09 5.29 -16.70
N SER A 70 9.98 6.25 -16.41
CA SER A 70 10.38 7.29 -17.36
C SER A 70 11.23 6.76 -18.53
N LEU A 71 11.77 5.54 -18.40
CA LEU A 71 12.54 4.86 -19.45
C LEU A 71 11.68 4.01 -20.38
N LEU A 72 10.38 3.89 -20.11
CA LEU A 72 9.45 3.18 -20.99
C LEU A 72 9.26 3.95 -22.31
N PRO A 73 8.79 3.29 -23.39
CA PRO A 73 8.54 3.95 -24.67
C PRO A 73 7.68 5.21 -24.48
N LYS A 74 7.89 6.24 -25.31
CA LYS A 74 7.14 7.51 -25.22
C LYS A 74 5.61 7.34 -25.31
N ASP A 75 5.17 6.24 -25.92
CA ASP A 75 3.75 5.90 -26.08
C ASP A 75 3.17 5.18 -24.85
N PHE A 76 4.01 4.80 -23.89
CA PHE A 76 3.56 4.23 -22.62
C PHE A 76 3.01 5.34 -21.71
N LYS A 77 1.74 5.24 -21.35
CA LYS A 77 1.10 6.12 -20.37
C LYS A 77 0.73 5.31 -19.13
N PHE A 78 1.40 5.59 -18.02
CA PHE A 78 0.95 5.13 -16.72
C PHE A 78 -0.35 5.87 -16.36
N LEU A 79 -1.45 5.12 -16.14
CA LEU A 79 -2.74 5.71 -15.79
C LEU A 79 -2.92 5.77 -14.28
N TRP A 80 -2.85 4.62 -13.62
CA TRP A 80 -3.01 4.49 -12.17
C TRP A 80 -2.49 3.12 -11.72
N SER A 81 -2.27 2.98 -10.41
CA SER A 81 -2.01 1.70 -9.74
C SER A 81 -2.73 1.67 -8.40
N ARG A 82 -3.17 0.49 -7.97
CA ARG A 82 -3.77 0.28 -6.65
C ARG A 82 -2.95 -0.72 -5.84
N SER A 83 -2.87 -0.50 -4.53
CA SER A 83 -2.15 -1.39 -3.62
C SER A 83 -2.94 -2.67 -3.39
N PHE A 84 -2.27 -3.83 -3.49
CA PHE A 84 -2.90 -5.14 -3.27
C PHE A 84 -2.26 -5.95 -2.14
N ALA A 85 -0.93 -5.87 -2.00
CA ALA A 85 -0.18 -6.74 -1.09
C ALA A 85 -0.64 -6.67 0.37
N HIS A 86 -0.94 -5.46 0.87
CA HIS A 86 -1.40 -5.27 2.25
C HIS A 86 -2.78 -5.90 2.49
N LEU A 87 -3.72 -5.69 1.57
CA LEU A 87 -5.04 -6.31 1.65
C LEU A 87 -4.94 -7.83 1.58
N TYR A 88 -4.14 -8.35 0.65
CA TYR A 88 -3.90 -9.78 0.50
C TYR A 88 -3.39 -10.41 1.80
N LEU A 89 -2.41 -9.78 2.44
CA LEU A 89 -1.85 -10.25 3.71
C LEU A 89 -2.91 -10.24 4.83
N LEU A 90 -3.64 -9.14 4.96
CA LEU A 90 -4.68 -9.01 5.99
C LEU A 90 -5.83 -9.99 5.76
N ASP A 91 -6.22 -10.26 4.51
CA ASP A 91 -7.24 -11.26 4.19
C ASP A 91 -6.77 -12.68 4.55
N HIS A 92 -5.48 -12.98 4.34
CA HIS A 92 -4.90 -14.26 4.77
C HIS A 92 -4.90 -14.41 6.28
N LEU A 93 -4.58 -13.35 7.03
CA LEU A 93 -4.67 -13.36 8.48
C LEU A 93 -6.13 -13.50 8.96
N TRP A 94 -7.05 -12.79 8.31
CA TRP A 94 -8.48 -12.88 8.57
C TRP A 94 -9.00 -14.31 8.47
N ARG A 95 -8.60 -15.02 7.40
CA ARG A 95 -8.91 -16.44 7.18
C ARG A 95 -8.21 -17.37 8.16
N LYS A 96 -6.93 -17.10 8.50
CA LYS A 96 -6.20 -17.88 9.51
C LYS A 96 -6.81 -17.78 10.89
N LEU A 97 -7.44 -16.66 11.21
CA LEU A 97 -8.20 -16.44 12.44
C LEU A 97 -9.65 -16.93 12.32
N SER A 98 -10.00 -17.64 11.24
CA SER A 98 -11.34 -18.15 10.93
C SER A 98 -12.45 -17.09 11.06
N LEU A 99 -12.13 -15.83 10.81
CA LEU A 99 -13.09 -14.73 10.91
C LEU A 99 -14.07 -14.77 9.74
N ASP A 100 -13.59 -15.09 8.54
CA ASP A 100 -14.45 -15.29 7.36
C ASP A 100 -15.50 -16.38 7.61
N GLU A 101 -15.09 -17.50 8.22
CA GLU A 101 -16.00 -18.59 8.55
C GLU A 101 -16.98 -18.22 9.68
N PHE A 102 -16.51 -17.55 10.73
CA PHE A 102 -17.36 -17.03 11.81
C PHE A 102 -18.48 -16.15 11.26
N PHE A 103 -18.11 -15.10 10.51
CA PHE A 103 -19.09 -14.18 9.95
C PHE A 103 -19.99 -14.87 8.95
N ARG A 104 -19.48 -15.76 8.08
CA ARG A 104 -20.33 -16.52 7.15
C ARG A 104 -21.36 -17.39 7.89
N THR A 105 -21.02 -17.93 9.05
CA THR A 105 -21.92 -18.80 9.84
C THR A 105 -23.00 -17.99 10.55
N GLU A 106 -22.61 -16.91 11.23
CA GLU A 106 -23.55 -16.05 11.94
C GLU A 106 -24.42 -15.23 10.97
N LEU A 107 -23.85 -14.79 9.84
CA LEU A 107 -24.63 -14.13 8.78
C LEU A 107 -25.60 -15.09 8.09
N LYS A 108 -25.32 -16.39 7.94
CA LYS A 108 -26.30 -17.33 7.35
C LYS A 108 -27.61 -17.41 8.14
N ARG A 109 -27.60 -17.08 9.43
CA ARG A 109 -28.82 -16.98 10.25
C ARG A 109 -29.70 -15.78 9.85
N ARG A 110 -29.18 -14.88 9.01
CA ARG A 110 -29.84 -13.64 8.54
C ARG A 110 -29.69 -13.49 7.02
N SER A 111 -30.79 -13.34 6.29
CA SER A 111 -30.72 -13.18 4.82
C SER A 111 -30.16 -11.80 4.42
N PHE A 112 -28.85 -11.62 4.43
CA PHE A 112 -28.19 -10.41 3.92
C PHE A 112 -27.73 -10.60 2.47
N GLU A 113 -28.10 -9.65 1.59
CA GLU A 113 -27.75 -9.65 0.16
C GLU A 113 -26.34 -9.09 -0.12
N VAL A 114 -25.79 -8.30 0.81
CA VAL A 114 -24.44 -7.71 0.72
C VAL A 114 -23.49 -8.52 1.61
N PRO A 115 -22.24 -8.79 1.19
CA PRO A 115 -21.27 -9.45 2.05
C PRO A 115 -20.85 -8.50 3.20
N ILE A 116 -21.67 -8.42 4.26
CA ILE A 116 -21.40 -7.65 5.49
C ILE A 116 -20.02 -7.99 6.05
N GLU A 117 -19.64 -9.26 5.97
CA GLU A 117 -18.33 -9.76 6.32
C GLU A 117 -17.20 -9.00 5.58
N ARG A 118 -17.33 -8.79 4.27
CA ARG A 118 -16.36 -8.01 3.48
C ARG A 118 -16.37 -6.53 3.86
N ALA A 119 -17.53 -5.96 4.19
CA ALA A 119 -17.63 -4.59 4.69
C ALA A 119 -16.91 -4.40 6.04
N ILE A 120 -17.06 -5.36 6.95
CA ILE A 120 -16.35 -5.41 8.23
C ILE A 120 -14.85 -5.54 8.00
N PHE A 121 -14.44 -6.50 7.16
CA PHE A 121 -13.03 -6.67 6.80
C PHE A 121 -12.44 -5.38 6.21
N ALA A 122 -13.17 -4.68 5.34
CA ALA A 122 -12.72 -3.40 4.78
C ALA A 122 -12.45 -2.35 5.87
N MET A 123 -13.30 -2.24 6.89
CA MET A 123 -13.08 -1.32 8.02
C MET A 123 -11.83 -1.68 8.82
N VAL A 124 -11.64 -2.96 9.10
CA VAL A 124 -10.45 -3.46 9.83
C VAL A 124 -9.18 -3.22 9.01
N ALA A 125 -9.22 -3.56 7.73
CA ALA A 125 -8.09 -3.38 6.83
C ALA A 125 -7.71 -1.92 6.64
N GLN A 126 -8.69 -1.02 6.50
CA GLN A 126 -8.41 0.42 6.43
C GLN A 126 -7.77 0.90 7.73
N ARG A 127 -8.28 0.47 8.89
CA ARG A 127 -7.71 0.84 10.18
C ARG A 127 -6.27 0.39 10.33
N ALA A 128 -5.89 -0.75 9.74
CA ALA A 128 -4.51 -1.25 9.79
C ALA A 128 -3.58 -0.57 8.77
N ILE A 129 -4.09 -0.22 7.57
CA ILE A 129 -3.27 0.25 6.44
C ILE A 129 -3.20 1.78 6.36
N ALA A 130 -4.36 2.44 6.44
CA ALA A 130 -4.50 3.87 6.23
C ALA A 130 -5.70 4.38 7.04
N PRO A 131 -5.54 4.55 8.37
CA PRO A 131 -6.64 4.93 9.26
C PRO A 131 -7.34 6.20 8.77
N SER A 132 -8.63 6.11 8.48
CA SER A 132 -9.44 7.28 8.11
C SER A 132 -10.92 7.04 8.44
N SER A 133 -11.79 7.95 7.98
CA SER A 133 -13.24 7.86 8.24
C SER A 133 -13.91 6.80 7.37
N LYS A 134 -15.04 6.28 7.86
CA LYS A 134 -15.94 5.39 7.09
C LYS A 134 -16.38 6.01 5.75
N LEU A 135 -16.51 7.34 5.73
CA LEU A 135 -16.81 8.07 4.50
C LEU A 135 -15.64 8.01 3.50
N SER A 136 -14.42 8.26 3.96
CA SER A 136 -13.19 8.16 3.16
C SER A 136 -12.97 6.73 2.64
N LEU A 137 -13.33 5.72 3.44
CA LEU A 137 -13.31 4.31 3.03
C LEU A 137 -14.12 4.09 1.75
N CYS A 138 -15.39 4.48 1.76
CA CYS A 138 -16.33 4.25 0.67
C CYS A 138 -16.10 5.17 -0.54
N GLN A 139 -15.75 6.44 -0.30
CA GLN A 139 -15.66 7.44 -1.36
C GLN A 139 -14.32 7.42 -2.10
N ASP A 140 -13.23 7.06 -1.42
CA ASP A 140 -11.88 7.19 -1.98
C ASP A 140 -11.05 5.92 -1.84
N TRP A 141 -10.89 5.38 -0.62
CA TRP A 141 -9.90 4.33 -0.38
C TRP A 141 -10.14 3.06 -1.19
N ILE A 142 -11.36 2.49 -1.15
CA ILE A 142 -11.72 1.31 -1.96
C ILE A 142 -11.66 1.62 -3.46
N LYS A 143 -12.05 2.83 -3.86
CA LYS A 143 -12.17 3.20 -5.28
C LYS A 143 -10.83 3.50 -5.94
N ASN A 144 -9.88 4.09 -5.21
CA ASN A 144 -8.69 4.68 -5.80
C ASN A 144 -7.38 4.13 -5.22
N ALA A 145 -7.35 3.74 -3.94
CA ALA A 145 -6.11 3.41 -3.27
C ALA A 145 -5.77 1.92 -3.30
N VAL A 146 -6.77 1.04 -3.18
CA VAL A 146 -6.56 -0.41 -3.00
C VAL A 146 -7.29 -1.25 -4.05
N TYR A 147 -6.67 -2.37 -4.43
CA TYR A 147 -7.30 -3.34 -5.33
C TYR A 147 -8.05 -4.36 -4.47
N PHE A 148 -9.38 -4.24 -4.43
CA PHE A 148 -10.24 -5.11 -3.64
C PHE A 148 -11.35 -5.71 -4.53
N PRO A 149 -11.07 -6.82 -5.24
CA PRO A 149 -11.98 -7.34 -6.27
C PRO A 149 -13.31 -7.89 -5.72
N GLU A 150 -13.36 -8.29 -4.45
CA GLU A 150 -14.57 -8.81 -3.81
C GLU A 150 -15.57 -7.70 -3.43
N ILE A 151 -15.18 -6.43 -3.49
CA ILE A 151 -16.05 -5.28 -3.23
C ILE A 151 -15.89 -4.26 -4.35
N ASN A 152 -16.86 -4.19 -5.25
CA ASN A 152 -16.88 -3.16 -6.30
C ASN A 152 -17.53 -1.86 -5.82
N GLU A 153 -18.56 -1.95 -4.97
CA GLU A 153 -19.27 -0.81 -4.42
C GLU A 153 -19.56 -1.03 -2.94
N LEU A 154 -19.20 -0.03 -2.14
CA LEU A 154 -19.47 -0.03 -0.71
C LEU A 154 -19.99 1.35 -0.33
N GLU A 155 -21.07 1.35 0.43
CA GLU A 155 -21.70 2.57 0.91
C GLU A 155 -21.67 2.58 2.43
N VAL A 156 -21.79 3.78 3.00
CA VAL A 156 -21.57 3.99 4.43
C VAL A 156 -22.61 3.22 5.27
N GLN A 157 -23.84 3.04 4.79
CA GLN A 157 -24.85 2.23 5.47
C GLN A 157 -24.47 0.75 5.60
N HIS A 158 -23.70 0.20 4.66
CA HIS A 158 -23.21 -1.18 4.77
C HIS A 158 -22.21 -1.29 5.93
N LEU A 159 -21.40 -0.25 6.14
CA LEU A 159 -20.47 -0.17 7.26
C LEU A 159 -21.21 -0.07 8.60
N TYR A 160 -22.24 0.77 8.69
CA TYR A 160 -23.04 0.90 9.92
C TYR A 160 -23.79 -0.39 10.26
N ARG A 161 -24.42 -1.04 9.28
CA ARG A 161 -25.02 -2.37 9.50
C ARG A 161 -24.00 -3.41 9.96
N GLY A 162 -22.78 -3.35 9.44
CA GLY A 162 -21.68 -4.19 9.91
C GLY A 162 -21.30 -3.91 11.36
N MET A 163 -21.37 -2.65 11.81
CA MET A 163 -21.13 -2.29 13.21
C MET A 163 -22.24 -2.78 14.14
N ASP A 164 -23.50 -2.67 13.73
CA ASP A 164 -24.64 -3.21 14.50
C ASP A 164 -24.49 -4.73 14.67
N PHE A 165 -24.11 -5.42 13.59
CA PHE A 165 -23.83 -6.84 13.63
C PHE A 165 -22.70 -7.20 14.61
N LEU A 166 -21.59 -6.45 14.56
CA LEU A 166 -20.45 -6.65 15.48
C LEU A 166 -20.85 -6.44 16.94
N PHE A 167 -21.66 -5.42 17.23
CA PHE A 167 -22.13 -5.15 18.58
C PHE A 167 -22.99 -6.30 19.11
N GLU A 168 -23.86 -6.84 18.27
CA GLU A 168 -24.75 -7.94 18.64
C GLU A 168 -24.02 -9.26 18.91
N HIS A 169 -22.93 -9.55 18.18
CA HIS A 169 -22.21 -10.84 18.25
C HIS A 169 -20.83 -10.71 18.92
N LEU A 170 -20.62 -9.65 19.72
CA LEU A 170 -19.31 -9.32 20.27
C LEU A 170 -18.73 -10.46 21.12
N LYS A 171 -19.54 -11.08 21.97
CA LYS A 171 -19.09 -12.15 22.88
C LYS A 171 -18.70 -13.42 22.13
N GLU A 172 -19.48 -13.78 21.12
CA GLU A 172 -19.25 -14.92 20.26
C GLU A 172 -17.97 -14.72 19.44
N LEU A 173 -17.77 -13.50 18.92
CA LEU A 173 -16.57 -13.11 18.20
C LEU A 173 -15.32 -13.18 19.09
N GLU A 174 -15.37 -12.63 20.31
CA GLU A 174 -14.27 -12.69 21.28
C GLU A 174 -13.89 -14.13 21.61
N THR A 175 -14.90 -14.98 21.84
CA THR A 175 -14.69 -16.41 22.14
C THR A 175 -14.06 -17.15 20.95
N ASN A 176 -14.56 -16.91 19.73
CA ASN A 176 -13.99 -17.50 18.52
C ASN A 176 -12.53 -17.06 18.35
N LEU A 177 -12.25 -15.76 18.46
CA LEU A 177 -10.90 -15.22 18.30
C LEU A 177 -9.94 -15.78 19.35
N TYR A 178 -10.38 -15.87 20.62
CA TYR A 178 -9.58 -16.47 21.68
C TYR A 178 -9.19 -17.91 21.35
N ASN A 179 -10.15 -18.76 20.94
CA ASN A 179 -9.87 -20.16 20.60
C ASN A 179 -8.88 -20.28 19.43
N GLN A 180 -9.02 -19.43 18.41
CA GLN A 180 -8.11 -19.41 17.27
C GLN A 180 -6.70 -18.98 17.68
N LEU A 181 -6.58 -17.99 18.57
CA LEU A 181 -5.27 -17.55 19.07
C LEU A 181 -4.60 -18.60 19.95
N VAL A 182 -5.36 -19.30 20.80
CA VAL A 182 -4.85 -20.39 21.64
C VAL A 182 -4.22 -21.48 20.77
N ASP A 183 -4.89 -21.87 19.70
CA ASP A 183 -4.38 -22.89 18.78
C ASP A 183 -3.19 -22.35 17.95
N LEU A 184 -3.39 -21.22 17.26
CA LEU A 184 -2.42 -20.68 16.31
C LEU A 184 -1.10 -20.26 16.97
N LEU A 185 -1.17 -19.71 18.18
CA LEU A 185 0.00 -19.19 18.89
C LEU A 185 0.44 -20.11 20.04
N SER A 186 -0.26 -21.22 20.28
CA SER A 186 -0.01 -22.09 21.44
C SER A 186 0.10 -21.29 22.74
N LEU A 187 -0.87 -20.39 22.96
CA LEU A 187 -0.81 -19.39 24.03
C LEU A 187 -0.59 -20.07 25.39
N ASP A 188 0.53 -19.76 26.03
CA ASP A 188 0.76 -20.11 27.42
C ASP A 188 0.00 -19.13 28.31
N VAL A 189 -1.09 -19.60 28.90
CA VAL A 189 -1.94 -18.83 29.81
C VAL A 189 -1.43 -18.81 31.25
N SER A 190 -0.17 -19.23 31.50
CA SER A 190 0.46 -19.17 32.82
C SER A 190 0.68 -17.73 33.31
N VAL A 191 0.90 -16.79 32.39
CA VAL A 191 1.10 -15.36 32.68
C VAL A 191 0.21 -14.52 31.76
N ILE A 192 -0.68 -13.73 32.35
CA ILE A 192 -1.59 -12.84 31.62
C ILE A 192 -1.17 -11.40 31.86
N PHE A 193 -0.74 -10.72 30.80
CA PHE A 193 -0.57 -9.28 30.80
C PHE A 193 -1.92 -8.63 30.54
N TYR A 194 -2.40 -7.82 31.48
CA TYR A 194 -3.58 -6.99 31.28
C TYR A 194 -3.22 -5.52 31.50
N ASP A 195 -3.70 -4.67 30.62
CA ASP A 195 -3.64 -3.21 30.74
C ASP A 195 -5.02 -2.65 30.44
N THR A 196 -5.39 -1.56 31.11
CA THR A 196 -6.69 -0.93 30.94
C THR A 196 -6.51 0.42 30.26
N THR A 197 -7.00 0.53 29.02
CA THR A 197 -7.11 1.82 28.36
C THR A 197 -8.47 2.45 28.66
N SER A 198 -8.50 3.75 28.93
CA SER A 198 -9.76 4.51 28.91
C SER A 198 -10.06 5.00 27.50
N ILE A 199 -11.31 4.84 27.07
CA ILE A 199 -11.82 5.43 25.83
C ILE A 199 -12.58 6.70 26.24
N TYR A 200 -12.25 7.83 25.63
CA TYR A 200 -12.99 9.08 25.77
C TYR A 200 -13.21 9.68 24.39
N PHE A 201 -14.20 10.55 24.29
CA PHE A 201 -14.45 11.36 23.11
C PHE A 201 -14.68 12.80 23.55
N GLU A 202 -14.28 13.74 22.71
CA GLU A 202 -14.45 15.17 22.97
C GLU A 202 -15.76 15.65 22.34
N ILE A 203 -16.47 16.49 23.07
CA ILE A 203 -17.72 17.12 22.62
C ILE A 203 -17.61 18.62 22.83
N GLU A 204 -18.10 19.39 21.86
CA GLU A 204 -18.23 20.84 22.01
C GLU A 204 -19.30 21.15 23.05
N ASP A 205 -20.50 20.61 22.87
CA ASP A 205 -21.65 20.78 23.76
C ASP A 205 -22.21 19.43 24.23
N GLU A 206 -22.80 19.43 25.43
CA GLU A 206 -23.58 18.30 25.92
C GLU A 206 -24.90 18.19 25.17
N ASP A 207 -25.37 16.96 24.96
CA ASP A 207 -26.72 16.74 24.45
C ASP A 207 -27.74 17.18 25.50
N GLU A 208 -28.78 17.89 25.09
CA GLU A 208 -29.92 18.20 25.96
C GLU A 208 -30.66 16.91 26.36
N ASN A 209 -31.34 16.93 27.51
CA ASN A 209 -32.23 15.84 27.87
C ASN A 209 -33.58 16.08 27.19
N GLU A 210 -34.11 15.06 26.52
CA GLU A 210 -35.51 15.03 26.12
C GLU A 210 -36.37 14.57 27.31
N GLU A 211 -37.70 14.77 27.26
CA GLU A 211 -38.61 14.58 28.40
C GLU A 211 -38.45 13.23 29.13
N GLU A 212 -38.15 12.16 28.38
CA GLU A 212 -37.97 10.80 28.93
C GLU A 212 -36.61 10.16 28.59
N THR A 213 -35.74 10.84 27.85
CA THR A 213 -34.44 10.27 27.47
C THR A 213 -33.29 11.23 27.77
N PRO A 214 -32.31 10.82 28.61
CA PRO A 214 -31.12 11.63 28.83
C PRO A 214 -30.31 11.70 27.54
N GLY A 215 -29.75 12.87 27.25
CA GLY A 215 -28.85 13.07 26.11
C GLY A 215 -27.65 12.12 26.18
N LEU A 216 -27.25 11.57 25.03
CA LEU A 216 -26.22 10.52 24.95
C LEU A 216 -24.83 11.04 25.29
N ARG A 217 -24.51 12.27 24.88
CA ARG A 217 -23.22 12.91 25.09
C ARG A 217 -23.27 13.84 26.29
N LYS A 218 -22.53 13.49 27.35
CA LYS A 218 -22.36 14.31 28.55
C LYS A 218 -20.87 14.47 28.85
N ARG A 219 -20.45 15.63 29.38
CA ARG A 219 -19.09 15.81 29.87
C ARG A 219 -18.94 14.97 31.13
N SER A 220 -17.83 14.24 31.19
CA SER A 220 -17.46 13.47 32.38
C SER A 220 -16.27 14.13 33.08
N HIS A 221 -15.89 13.60 34.23
CA HIS A 221 -14.76 14.12 34.99
C HIS A 221 -13.47 14.07 34.16
N SER A 222 -12.93 15.24 33.82
CA SER A 222 -11.67 15.35 33.09
C SER A 222 -10.52 14.79 33.92
N LYS A 223 -9.82 13.77 33.41
CA LYS A 223 -8.58 13.26 34.03
C LYS A 223 -7.42 14.24 33.90
N ASP A 224 -7.48 15.13 32.91
CA ASP A 224 -6.45 16.14 32.64
C ASP A 224 -6.73 17.47 33.36
N HIS A 225 -7.71 17.52 34.27
CA HIS A 225 -8.14 18.73 34.99
C HIS A 225 -8.47 19.91 34.07
N ARG A 226 -8.95 19.62 32.85
CA ARG A 226 -9.44 20.65 31.91
C ARG A 226 -10.91 20.92 32.20
N ASN A 227 -11.26 22.19 32.46
CA ASN A 227 -12.62 22.68 32.69
C ASN A 227 -13.47 22.61 31.41
#